data_AF-A0A1W2F7Z1-F1
#
_entry.id   AF-A0A1W2F7Z1-F1
#
_cell.length_a   1.000
_cell.length_b   1.000
_cell.length_c   1.000
_cell.angle_alpha   90.00
_cell.angle_beta   90.00
_cell.angle_gamma   90.00
#
_symmetry.space_group_name_H-M   'P 1'
#
loop_
_entity.id
_entity.type
_entity.pdbx_description
1 polymer ?
#
loop_
_entity_poly.entity_id
_entity_poly.type
_entity_poly.pdbx_seq_one_letter_code
_entity_poly.pdbx_strand_id
1 'polypeptide(L)'
;MRLIADATKKSGLIWITRPGDTRPVPTWHHWHNDAAYVLVDLSDVDSVPVIVRDKATGARALTWDATVTRVLPGTDEWDTVVPEIHAARLNSAPIDANTPLFRLAPAAVSTTAAP
;
A
#
# COMPACT_ATOMS: atom_id res chain seq x y z
N MET A 1 -5.12 13.70 -3.76
CA MET A 1 -4.62 12.77 -2.73
C MET A 1 -5.54 12.58 -1.53
N ARG A 2 -6.19 13.62 -0.99
CA ARG A 2 -7.05 13.51 0.20
C ARG A 2 -8.10 12.38 0.15
N LEU A 3 -8.82 12.23 -0.97
CA LEU A 3 -9.84 11.17 -1.12
C LEU A 3 -9.24 9.76 -0.99
N ILE A 4 -8.10 9.51 -1.64
CA ILE A 4 -7.41 8.22 -1.60
C ILE A 4 -6.94 7.93 -0.18
N ALA A 5 -6.32 8.92 0.48
CA ALA A 5 -5.86 8.79 1.86
C ALA A 5 -7.01 8.47 2.82
N ASP A 6 -8.11 9.23 2.75
CA ASP A 6 -9.26 9.04 3.64
C ASP A 6 -9.94 7.68 3.42
N ALA A 7 -10.13 7.28 2.17
CA ALA A 7 -10.74 5.98 1.84
C ALA A 7 -9.85 4.81 2.29
N THR A 8 -8.54 4.88 2.03
CA THR A 8 -7.59 3.80 2.33
C THR A 8 -7.47 3.59 3.84
N LYS A 9 -7.28 4.68 4.60
CA LYS A 9 -7.26 4.64 6.08
C LYS A 9 -8.54 4.06 6.67
N LYS A 10 -9.70 4.39 6.11
CA LYS A 10 -11.00 3.88 6.60
C LYS A 10 -11.21 2.40 6.32
N SER A 11 -10.62 1.86 5.24
CA SER A 11 -10.83 0.48 4.80
C SER A 11 -10.16 -0.56 5.70
N GLY A 12 -8.99 -0.26 6.26
CA GLY A 12 -8.20 -1.17 7.09
C GLY A 12 -7.51 -2.31 6.33
N LEU A 13 -7.99 -2.66 5.13
CA LEU A 13 -7.34 -3.55 4.17
C LEU A 13 -7.42 -2.93 2.78
N ILE A 14 -6.46 -3.27 1.92
CA ILE A 14 -6.52 -2.97 0.49
C ILE A 14 -6.45 -4.26 -0.30
N TRP A 15 -6.94 -4.25 -1.54
CA TRP A 15 -6.88 -5.40 -2.42
C TRP A 15 -5.92 -5.10 -3.56
N ILE A 16 -4.86 -5.90 -3.65
CA ILE A 16 -3.83 -5.80 -4.70
C ILE A 16 -3.58 -7.18 -5.29
N THR A 17 -3.21 -7.22 -6.57
CA THR A 17 -2.73 -8.44 -7.21
C THR A 17 -1.21 -8.50 -7.06
N ARG A 18 -0.70 -9.50 -6.34
CA ARG A 18 0.74 -9.69 -6.15
C ARG A 18 1.32 -10.50 -7.33
N PRO A 19 2.65 -10.47 -7.56
CA PRO A 19 3.29 -11.39 -8.49
C PRO A 19 2.82 -12.84 -8.27
N GLY A 20 2.37 -13.50 -9.34
CA GLY A 20 1.88 -14.87 -9.32
C GLY A 20 0.40 -15.07 -8.91
N ASP A 21 -0.26 -14.07 -8.33
CA ASP A 21 -1.69 -14.14 -8.03
C ASP A 21 -2.54 -13.85 -9.28
N THR A 22 -3.63 -14.59 -9.48
CA THR A 22 -4.58 -14.38 -10.59
C THR A 22 -5.68 -13.37 -10.27
N ARG A 23 -5.79 -12.96 -9.00
CA ARG A 23 -6.85 -12.04 -8.52
C ARG A 23 -6.33 -11.15 -7.38
N PRO A 24 -6.95 -9.98 -7.16
CA PRO A 24 -6.63 -9.14 -6.01
C PRO A 24 -6.92 -9.85 -4.69
N VAL A 25 -5.98 -9.77 -3.74
CA VAL A 25 -6.10 -10.37 -2.40
C VAL A 25 -6.09 -9.30 -1.30
N PRO A 26 -6.83 -9.52 -0.19
CA PRO A 26 -6.81 -8.59 0.93
C PRO A 26 -5.42 -8.52 1.56
N THR A 27 -4.89 -7.30 1.66
CA THR A 27 -3.55 -6.99 2.13
C THR A 27 -3.65 -5.89 3.18
N TRP A 28 -3.02 -6.12 4.34
CA TRP A 28 -2.91 -5.11 5.37
C TRP A 28 -1.96 -4.00 4.91
N HIS A 29 -2.26 -2.76 5.31
CA HIS A 29 -1.43 -1.61 4.98
C HIS A 29 -1.30 -0.67 6.18
N HIS A 30 -0.23 0.11 6.17
CA HIS A 30 -0.08 1.32 6.98
C HIS A 30 -0.07 2.54 6.08
N TRP A 31 -0.76 3.62 6.43
CA TRP A 31 -0.73 4.85 5.63
C TRP A 31 0.20 5.88 6.26
N HIS A 32 1.24 6.27 5.54
CA HIS A 32 2.19 7.29 5.96
C HIS A 32 2.58 8.18 4.76
N ASN A 33 2.69 9.49 4.97
CA ASN A 33 3.11 10.48 3.95
C ASN A 33 2.58 10.21 2.53
N ASP A 34 1.24 10.23 2.39
CA ASP A 34 0.51 10.03 1.14
C ASP A 34 0.74 8.69 0.40
N ALA A 35 1.26 7.67 1.08
CA ALA A 35 1.41 6.34 0.52
C ALA A 35 0.93 5.25 1.48
N ALA A 36 0.59 4.09 0.91
CA ALA A 36 0.32 2.87 1.65
C ALA A 36 1.58 2.00 1.70
N TYR A 37 1.94 1.52 2.88
CA TYR A 37 3.06 0.61 3.11
C TYR A 37 2.54 -0.79 3.38
N VAL A 38 3.10 -1.78 2.69
CA VAL A 38 2.69 -3.17 2.76
C VAL A 38 3.89 -4.08 3.03
N LEU A 39 3.65 -5.18 3.75
CA LEU A 39 4.66 -6.18 4.12
C LEU A 39 4.60 -7.42 3.22
N VAL A 40 4.25 -7.23 1.94
CA VAL A 40 4.15 -8.31 0.95
C VAL A 40 5.13 -8.05 -0.18
N ASP A 41 5.66 -9.11 -0.76
CA ASP A 41 6.62 -8.98 -1.85
C ASP A 41 5.95 -8.51 -3.14
N LEU A 42 6.52 -7.46 -3.73
CA LEU A 42 6.12 -6.85 -4.99
C LEU A 42 7.35 -6.56 -5.88
N SER A 43 8.47 -7.26 -5.67
CA SER A 43 9.77 -6.99 -6.33
C SER A 43 9.71 -6.97 -7.88
N ASP A 44 8.73 -7.65 -8.48
CA ASP A 44 8.59 -7.81 -9.94
C ASP A 44 7.53 -6.89 -10.57
N VAL A 45 7.04 -5.89 -9.84
CA VAL A 45 5.99 -4.98 -10.33
C VAL A 45 6.33 -3.53 -10.01
N ASP A 46 6.31 -2.68 -11.02
CA ASP A 46 6.52 -1.23 -10.86
C ASP A 46 5.24 -0.47 -10.51
N SER A 47 4.08 -1.06 -10.83
CA SER A 47 2.77 -0.47 -10.55
C SER A 47 1.72 -1.54 -10.29
N VAL A 48 0.79 -1.26 -9.38
CA VAL A 48 -0.33 -2.16 -9.06
C VAL A 48 -1.62 -1.36 -8.83
N PRO A 49 -2.77 -1.81 -9.38
CA PRO A 49 -4.06 -1.23 -9.02
C PRO A 49 -4.40 -1.60 -7.57
N VAL A 50 -4.66 -0.59 -6.76
CA VAL A 50 -5.09 -0.73 -5.37
C VAL A 50 -6.59 -0.53 -5.28
N ILE A 51 -7.29 -1.59 -4.92
CA ILE A 51 -8.74 -1.58 -4.72
C ILE A 51 -9.01 -1.33 -3.24
N VAL A 52 -9.74 -0.25 -2.96
CA VAL A 52 -10.20 0.09 -1.61
C VAL A 52 -11.66 -0.31 -1.49
N ARG A 53 -12.01 -1.05 -0.44
CA ARG A 53 -13.39 -1.44 -0.17
C ARG A 53 -13.95 -0.66 1.02
N ASP A 54 -15.22 -0.32 0.97
CA ASP A 54 -15.88 0.31 2.11
C ASP A 54 -15.97 -0.71 3.26
N LYS A 55 -15.58 -0.28 4.46
CA LYS A 55 -15.51 -1.15 5.63
C LYS A 55 -16.87 -1.64 6.10
N ALA A 56 -17.94 -0.86 5.90
CA ALA A 56 -19.28 -1.19 6.39
C ALA A 56 -20.03 -2.12 5.43
N THR A 57 -19.93 -1.85 4.13
CA THR A 57 -20.70 -2.57 3.09
C THR A 57 -19.89 -3.66 2.40
N GLY A 58 -18.56 -3.59 2.46
CA GLY A 58 -17.67 -4.42 1.66
C GLY A 58 -17.73 -4.11 0.16
N ALA A 59 -18.49 -3.10 -0.30
CA ALA A 59 -18.50 -2.71 -1.70
C ALA A 59 -17.16 -2.07 -2.10
N ARG A 60 -16.82 -2.10 -3.39
CA ARG A 60 -15.65 -1.36 -3.90
C ARG A 60 -15.91 0.14 -3.77
N ALA A 61 -15.12 0.82 -2.93
CA ALA A 61 -15.23 2.25 -2.69
C ALA A 61 -14.50 3.04 -3.79
N LEU A 62 -13.26 2.67 -4.09
CA LEU A 62 -12.49 3.25 -5.20
C LEU A 62 -11.38 2.30 -5.66
N THR A 63 -10.73 2.66 -6.77
CA THR A 63 -9.51 2.01 -7.26
C THR A 63 -8.54 3.11 -7.69
N TRP A 64 -7.27 2.93 -7.37
CA TRP A 64 -6.20 3.86 -7.74
C TRP A 64 -4.95 3.07 -8.13
N ASP A 65 -4.23 3.54 -9.14
CA ASP A 65 -2.96 2.94 -9.54
C ASP A 65 -1.86 3.41 -8.60
N ALA A 66 -1.05 2.48 -8.10
CA ALA A 66 0.05 2.75 -7.20
C ALA A 66 1.38 2.48 -7.87
N THR A 67 2.29 3.46 -7.87
CA THR A 67 3.71 3.20 -8.10
C THR A 67 4.26 2.41 -6.91
N VAL A 68 4.90 1.28 -7.21
CA VAL A 68 5.50 0.38 -6.23
C VAL A 68 6.97 0.75 -6.07
N THR A 69 7.42 0.84 -4.83
CA THR A 69 8.84 1.09 -4.53
C THR A 69 9.24 0.27 -3.32
N ARG A 70 10.36 -0.45 -3.41
CA ARG A 70 10.89 -1.17 -2.26
C ARG A 70 11.51 -0.18 -1.27
N VAL A 71 11.14 -0.30 -0.01
CA VAL A 71 11.74 0.47 1.08
C VAL A 71 12.91 -0.34 1.62
N LEU A 72 14.12 0.21 1.53
CA LEU A 72 15.33 -0.51 1.92
C LEU A 72 15.68 -0.26 3.39
N PRO A 73 16.15 -1.29 4.12
CA PRO A 73 16.67 -1.13 5.48
C PRO A 73 17.79 -0.08 5.56
N GLY A 74 17.78 0.72 6.63
CA GLY A 74 18.78 1.78 6.87
C GLY A 74 18.58 3.05 6.04
N THR A 75 17.41 3.20 5.40
CA THR A 75 16.98 4.47 4.81
C THR A 75 16.14 5.25 5.83
N ASP A 76 16.13 6.59 5.71
CA ASP A 76 15.30 7.44 6.58
C ASP A 76 13.81 7.06 6.54
N GLU A 77 13.33 6.64 5.36
CA GLU A 77 11.96 6.17 5.16
C GLU A 77 11.68 4.88 5.95
N TRP A 78 12.62 3.93 5.93
CA TRP A 78 12.53 2.70 6.72
C TRP A 78 12.49 2.99 8.22
N ASP A 79 13.45 3.79 8.70
CA ASP A 79 13.59 4.11 10.12
C ASP A 79 12.39 4.89 10.67
N THR A 80 11.70 5.64 9.80
CA THR A 80 10.47 6.35 10.13
C THR A 80 9.26 5.41 10.20
N VAL A 81 9.07 4.56 9.19
CA VAL A 81 7.80 3.84 9.01
C VAL A 81 7.75 2.53 9.81
N VAL A 82 8.88 1.85 10.00
CA VAL A 82 8.91 0.56 10.71
C VAL A 82 8.38 0.67 12.16
N PRO A 83 8.79 1.66 12.98
CA PRO A 83 8.21 1.84 14.32
C PRO A 83 6.70 2.06 14.31
N GLU A 84 6.18 2.82 13.34
CA GLU A 84 4.74 3.07 13.20
C GLU A 84 3.97 1.79 12.85
N ILE A 85 4.50 0.98 11.92
CA ILE A 85 3.92 -0.32 11.56
C ILE A 85 3.90 -1.26 12.77
N HIS A 86 4.98 -1.29 13.55
CA HIS A 86 5.05 -2.07 14.79
C HIS A 86 3.96 -1.66 15.79
N ALA A 87 3.80 -0.35 16.01
CA ALA A 87 2.75 0.17 16.89
C ALA A 87 1.34 -0.19 16.39
N ALA A 88 1.14 -0.26 15.08
CA ALA A 88 -0.13 -0.66 14.48
C ALA A 88 -0.37 -2.19 14.45
N ARG A 89 0.69 -3.02 14.58
CA ARG A 89 0.65 -4.49 14.54
C ARG A 89 1.27 -5.15 15.77
N LEU A 90 0.75 -4.82 16.95
CA LEU A 90 1.28 -5.24 18.26
C LEU A 90 1.49 -6.76 18.46
N ASN A 91 0.86 -7.62 17.66
CA ASN A 91 0.98 -9.09 17.73
C ASN A 91 1.71 -9.73 16.53
N SER A 92 2.45 -8.96 15.74
CA SER A 92 3.16 -9.47 14.55
C SER A 92 4.63 -9.74 14.80
N ALA A 93 5.22 -10.60 13.97
CA ALA A 93 6.65 -10.84 13.95
C ALA A 93 7.44 -9.54 13.72
N PRO A 94 8.69 -9.46 14.21
CA PRO A 94 9.54 -8.31 13.99
C PRO A 94 9.77 -8.01 12.50
N ILE A 95 9.83 -6.72 12.15
CA ILE A 95 10.23 -6.28 10.82
C ILE A 95 11.74 -6.11 10.82
N ASP A 96 12.42 -6.88 9.97
CA ASP A 96 13.87 -6.92 9.84
C ASP A 96 14.30 -6.71 8.39
N ALA A 97 15.61 -6.79 8.14
CA ALA A 97 16.17 -6.57 6.81
C ALA A 97 15.68 -7.55 5.71
N ASN A 98 15.16 -8.71 6.11
CA ASN A 98 14.60 -9.70 5.19
C ASN A 98 13.10 -9.50 4.94
N THR A 99 12.46 -8.59 5.68
CA THR A 99 11.04 -8.34 5.57
C THR A 99 10.74 -7.52 4.31
N PRO A 100 9.86 -8.00 3.41
CA PRO A 100 9.53 -7.29 2.18
C PRO A 100 8.62 -6.10 2.49
N LEU A 101 9.21 -4.91 2.67
CA LEU A 101 8.47 -3.65 2.84
C LEU A 101 8.42 -2.88 1.52
N PHE A 102 7.21 -2.59 1.07
CA PHE A 102 6.96 -1.84 -0.16
C PHE A 102 6.05 -0.65 0.09
N ARG A 103 6.41 0.47 -0.53
CA ARG A 103 5.63 1.70 -0.61
C ARG A 103 4.78 1.68 -1.88
N LEU A 104 3.49 1.97 -1.72
CA LEU A 104 2.48 2.10 -2.75
C LEU A 104 2.01 3.56 -2.78
N ALA A 105 2.58 4.35 -3.68
CA ALA A 105 2.24 5.76 -3.83
C ALA A 105 1.24 5.95 -4.96
N PRO A 106 0.14 6.70 -4.78
CA PRO A 106 -0.78 6.98 -5.87
C PRO A 106 -0.02 7.57 -7.06
N ALA A 107 -0.15 6.93 -8.22
CA ALA A 107 0.44 7.41 -9.45
C ALA A 107 -0.09 8.84 -9.71
N ALA A 108 0.81 9.73 -10.15
CA ALA A 108 0.37 11.04 -10.62
C ALA A 108 -0.61 10.80 -11.77
N VAL A 109 -1.82 11.39 -11.68
CA VAL A 109 -2.75 11.37 -12.80
C VAL A 109 -2.10 12.17 -13.92
N SER A 110 -1.55 11.49 -14.94
CA SER A 110 -1.23 12.16 -16.20
C SER A 110 -2.55 12.54 -16.84
N THR A 111 -2.95 13.81 -16.70
CA THR A 111 -4.04 14.35 -17.51
C THR A 111 -3.56 14.41 -18.95
N THR A 112 -3.68 13.31 -19.69
CA THR A 112 -3.65 13.38 -21.15
C THR A 112 -4.92 14.10 -21.57
N ALA A 113 -4.81 15.41 -21.82
CA ALA A 113 -5.82 16.14 -22.56
C ALA A 113 -5.90 15.51 -23.96
N ALA A 114 -7.04 14.91 -24.29
CA ALA A 114 -7.34 14.53 -25.67
C ALA A 114 -7.45 15.82 -26.52
N PRO A 115 -7.01 15.80 -27.78
CA PRO A 115 -7.01 16.97 -28.67
C PRO A 115 -8.42 17.48 -29.00
#